data_AF-A0A8I0PZ68-F1
#
_entry.id   AF-A0A8I0PZ68-F1
#
_cell.length_a   1.000
_cell.length_b   1.000
_cell.length_c   1.000
_cell.angle_alpha   90.00
_cell.angle_beta   90.00
_cell.angle_gamma   90.00
#
_symmetry.space_group_name_H-M   'P 1'
#
loop_
_entity.id
_entity.type
_entity.pdbx_description
1 polymer ?
#
loop_
_entity_poly.entity_id
_entity_poly.type
_entity_poly.pdbx_seq_one_letter_code
_entity_poly.pdbx_strand_id
1 'polypeptide(L)'
;MFNLKFFKADPSTFVIRSVNGHVKSQGQGLSFWYNSATTSIAALPLSAQETPFIFNFQTADFQSLRVQGQLSFQVSAPEKTAGVLNFVLNRDGKTYATDDPMKLNDRIVRAAQTIIQAEIQSTPLRRALLLSQSLVALVQSRLSQQAALEALGITILDFSVTAINPTPETARALEAEARESLLKEADDAIYARRKSSVEQERTIKEAELETDLSVQKKEQQIEESRLENERTLLREQAAMAQERLAAEIGEEQQRQTLVSLSADNQRVQSDADAYAIETKMKAYRELPVENLKALALSRMAPEQLMAMAFESLAQNAGKIGELNIAPDMFSQMMKKVSKA
;
A
#
# COMPACT_ATOMS: atom_id res chain seq x y z
N MET A 1 19.27 102.14 -19.44
CA MET A 1 19.21 100.75 -19.97
C MET A 1 17.75 100.40 -20.18
N PHE A 2 17.36 99.96 -21.38
CA PHE A 2 15.98 99.55 -21.65
C PHE A 2 15.70 98.20 -20.97
N ASN A 3 14.72 98.16 -20.07
CA ASN A 3 14.29 96.95 -19.35
C ASN A 3 13.44 95.99 -20.23
N LEU A 4 13.72 95.95 -21.53
CA LEU A 4 12.99 95.12 -22.49
C LEU A 4 13.63 93.74 -22.56
N LYS A 5 12.90 92.70 -22.16
CA LYS A 5 13.31 91.31 -22.22
C LYS A 5 12.34 90.52 -23.11
N PHE A 6 12.80 89.41 -23.67
CA PHE A 6 11.96 88.49 -24.43
C PHE A 6 11.60 87.28 -23.55
N PHE A 7 10.31 86.92 -23.55
CA PHE A 7 9.82 85.72 -22.89
C PHE A 7 9.22 84.77 -23.93
N LYS A 8 9.55 83.49 -23.85
CA LYS A 8 9.00 82.43 -24.68
C LYS A 8 8.66 81.27 -23.76
N ALA A 9 7.39 80.92 -23.70
CA ALA A 9 6.93 79.75 -22.97
C ALA A 9 6.94 78.51 -23.85
N ASP A 10 7.11 77.36 -23.21
CA ASP A 10 6.93 76.06 -23.84
C ASP A 10 5.44 75.80 -24.14
N PRO A 11 5.12 74.95 -25.12
CA PRO A 11 3.72 74.59 -25.43
C PRO A 11 2.95 74.01 -24.24
N SER A 12 3.66 73.37 -23.31
CA SER A 12 3.12 72.80 -22.07
C SER A 12 2.97 73.81 -20.94
N THR A 13 3.16 75.11 -21.19
CA THR A 13 3.05 76.16 -20.16
C THR A 13 1.94 77.13 -20.54
N PHE A 14 0.99 77.32 -19.60
CA PHE A 14 -0.02 78.35 -19.69
C PHE A 14 0.52 79.65 -19.11
N VAL A 15 0.42 80.73 -19.87
CA VAL A 15 0.96 82.03 -19.47
C VAL A 15 -0.16 83.01 -19.30
N ILE A 16 -0.15 83.75 -18.21
CA ILE A 16 -1.01 84.93 -17.98
C ILE A 16 -0.10 86.15 -17.92
N ARG A 17 -0.26 87.05 -18.88
CA ARG A 17 0.47 88.32 -18.94
C ARG A 17 -0.42 89.43 -18.40
N SER A 18 0.04 90.07 -17.33
CA SER A 18 -0.60 91.23 -16.74
C SER A 18 0.30 92.46 -16.87
N VAL A 19 -0.28 93.59 -17.27
CA VAL A 19 0.42 94.88 -17.38
C VAL A 19 -0.35 95.90 -16.57
N ASN A 20 0.33 96.59 -15.64
CA ASN A 20 -0.29 97.56 -14.73
C ASN A 20 -1.53 96.98 -14.02
N GLY A 21 -1.44 95.74 -13.53
CA GLY A 21 -2.51 95.07 -12.79
C GLY A 21 -3.66 94.49 -13.62
N HIS A 22 -3.66 94.65 -14.95
CA HIS A 22 -4.72 94.14 -15.82
C HIS A 22 -4.22 93.01 -16.72
N VAL A 23 -4.98 91.94 -16.86
CA VAL A 23 -4.67 90.83 -17.79
C VAL A 23 -4.77 91.36 -19.22
N LYS A 24 -3.71 91.18 -20.00
CA LYS A 24 -3.62 91.61 -21.40
C LYS A 24 -3.65 90.45 -22.39
N SER A 25 -3.07 89.32 -22.02
CA SER A 25 -3.08 88.12 -22.87
C SER A 25 -2.91 86.87 -22.00
N GLN A 26 -3.61 85.80 -22.34
CA GLN A 26 -3.48 84.49 -21.70
C GLN A 26 -3.56 83.37 -22.74
N GLY A 27 -2.80 82.29 -22.53
CA GLY A 27 -2.76 81.17 -23.48
C GLY A 27 -1.56 80.25 -23.30
N GLN A 28 -1.54 79.16 -24.07
CA GLN A 28 -0.47 78.17 -24.07
C GLN A 28 0.66 78.59 -25.03
N GLY A 29 1.92 78.37 -24.64
CA GLY A 29 3.08 78.57 -25.52
C GLY A 29 3.26 80.01 -26.03
N LEU A 30 2.80 81.01 -25.27
CA LEU A 30 2.91 82.42 -25.67
C LEU A 30 4.38 82.87 -25.74
N SER A 31 4.66 83.72 -26.72
CA SER A 31 5.95 84.41 -26.83
C SER A 31 5.73 85.91 -27.06
N PHE A 32 6.47 86.75 -26.32
CA PHE A 32 6.33 88.20 -26.38
C PHE A 32 7.52 88.94 -25.77
N TRP A 33 7.67 90.21 -26.18
CA TRP A 33 8.54 91.16 -25.51
C TRP A 33 7.82 91.80 -24.31
N TYR A 34 8.53 91.97 -23.19
CA TYR A 34 7.98 92.54 -21.97
C TYR A 34 8.95 93.51 -21.30
N ASN A 35 8.38 94.47 -20.55
CA ASN A 35 9.14 95.36 -19.69
C ASN A 35 9.13 94.80 -18.27
N SER A 36 10.31 94.47 -17.74
CA SER A 36 10.45 93.86 -16.41
C SER A 36 9.98 94.75 -15.24
N ALA A 37 9.77 96.04 -15.46
CA ALA A 37 9.28 96.98 -14.45
C ALA A 37 7.75 97.06 -14.36
N THR A 38 7.02 96.78 -15.44
CA THR A 38 5.56 97.01 -15.53
C THR A 38 4.74 95.77 -15.88
N THR A 39 5.41 94.70 -16.33
CA THR A 39 4.77 93.44 -16.73
C THR A 39 5.00 92.37 -15.67
N SER A 40 3.91 91.71 -15.28
CA SER A 40 3.93 90.48 -14.48
C SER A 40 3.55 89.31 -15.37
N ILE A 41 4.29 88.21 -15.24
CA ILE A 41 4.09 86.99 -16.02
C ILE A 41 3.81 85.88 -15.02
N ALA A 42 2.61 85.30 -15.05
CA ALA A 42 2.35 84.04 -14.35
C ALA A 42 2.48 82.88 -15.33
N ALA A 43 3.24 81.87 -14.95
CA ALA A 43 3.50 80.69 -15.78
C ALA A 43 3.05 79.44 -15.03
N LEU A 44 2.07 78.73 -15.57
CA LEU A 44 1.52 77.52 -14.98
C LEU A 44 1.91 76.32 -15.84
N PRO A 45 2.57 75.30 -15.26
CA PRO A 45 2.85 74.07 -15.98
C PRO A 45 1.55 73.30 -16.20
N LEU A 46 1.24 73.02 -17.47
CA LEU A 46 0.15 72.13 -17.87
C LEU A 46 0.64 70.69 -18.05
N SER A 47 1.94 70.42 -17.94
CA SER A 47 2.46 69.06 -17.92
C SER A 47 1.99 68.33 -16.66
N ALA A 48 1.85 67.01 -16.78
CA ALA A 48 1.69 66.15 -15.61
C ALA A 48 2.88 66.35 -14.66
N GLN A 49 2.58 66.44 -13.37
CA GLN A 49 3.55 66.54 -12.28
C GLN A 49 3.43 65.31 -11.40
N GLU A 50 4.57 64.79 -11.00
CA GLU A 50 4.68 63.64 -10.11
C GLU A 50 5.21 64.09 -8.76
N THR A 51 4.52 63.67 -7.72
CA THR A 51 4.85 64.02 -6.33
C THR A 51 5.02 62.74 -5.52
N PRO A 52 6.26 62.39 -5.14
CA PRO A 52 6.49 61.24 -4.28
C PRO A 52 6.03 61.56 -2.86
N PHE A 53 5.57 60.54 -2.14
CA PHE A 53 5.20 60.66 -0.74
C PHE A 53 5.69 59.47 0.08
N ILE A 54 6.00 59.76 1.34
CA ILE A 54 6.33 58.77 2.37
C ILE A 54 5.58 59.17 3.62
N PHE A 55 4.64 58.33 4.04
CA PHE A 55 3.86 58.54 5.24
C PHE A 55 4.16 57.48 6.27
N ASN A 56 4.22 57.88 7.53
CA ASN A 56 4.24 56.97 8.66
C ASN A 56 2.90 57.08 9.37
N PHE A 57 2.21 55.96 9.48
CA PHE A 57 0.91 55.83 10.12
C PHE A 57 0.98 54.81 11.24
N GLN A 58 -0.10 54.77 12.03
CA GLN A 58 -0.32 53.77 13.04
C GLN A 58 -1.62 53.02 12.71
N THR A 59 -1.57 51.70 12.74
CA THR A 59 -2.70 50.81 12.46
C THR A 59 -3.62 50.68 13.68
N ALA A 60 -4.75 50.00 13.52
CA ALA A 60 -5.71 49.78 14.60
C ALA A 60 -5.14 49.03 15.82
N ASP A 61 -4.12 48.20 15.61
CA ASP A 61 -3.38 47.45 16.63
C ASP A 61 -2.14 48.20 17.15
N PHE A 62 -2.11 49.53 16.98
CA PHE A 62 -1.04 50.42 17.45
C PHE A 62 0.34 50.15 16.84
N GLN A 63 0.42 49.44 15.72
CA GLN A 63 1.68 49.15 15.02
C GLN A 63 2.02 50.27 14.05
N SER A 64 3.30 50.62 13.98
CA SER A 64 3.79 51.63 13.04
C SER A 64 3.93 51.04 11.64
N LEU A 65 3.39 51.73 10.64
CA LEU A 65 3.36 51.34 9.24
C LEU A 65 3.84 52.48 8.35
N ARG A 66 4.75 52.19 7.42
CA ARG A 66 5.22 53.14 6.41
C ARG A 66 4.57 52.85 5.07
N VAL A 67 3.95 53.87 4.48
CA VAL A 67 3.37 53.83 3.13
C VAL A 67 4.16 54.75 2.24
N GLN A 68 4.63 54.22 1.11
CA GLN A 68 5.43 54.94 0.12
C GLN A 68 4.76 54.84 -1.23
N GLY A 69 4.77 55.92 -1.99
CA GLY A 69 4.14 55.95 -3.30
C GLY A 69 4.36 57.27 -4.03
N GLN A 70 3.63 57.41 -5.14
CA GLN A 70 3.68 58.58 -5.99
C GLN A 70 2.26 58.99 -6.40
N LEU A 71 2.06 60.29 -6.54
CA LEU A 71 0.82 60.87 -7.00
C LEU A 71 1.10 61.74 -8.21
N SER A 72 0.34 61.49 -9.29
CA SER A 72 0.45 62.20 -10.55
C SER A 72 -0.77 63.08 -10.75
N PHE A 73 -0.57 64.37 -11.01
CA PHE A 73 -1.65 65.33 -11.21
C PHE A 73 -1.32 66.32 -12.33
N GLN A 74 -2.34 67.00 -12.82
CA GLN A 74 -2.22 68.02 -13.86
C GLN A 74 -3.11 69.22 -13.53
N VAL A 75 -2.66 70.41 -13.92
CA VAL A 75 -3.50 71.61 -13.90
C VAL A 75 -4.37 71.63 -15.15
N SER A 76 -5.67 71.38 -15.00
CA SER A 76 -6.63 71.37 -16.11
C SER A 76 -7.30 72.73 -16.32
N ALA A 77 -7.52 73.50 -15.25
CA ALA A 77 -8.10 74.85 -15.31
C ALA A 77 -7.11 75.89 -14.74
N PRO A 78 -6.11 76.34 -15.53
CA PRO A 78 -5.02 77.19 -15.06
C PRO A 78 -5.48 78.56 -14.54
N GLU A 79 -6.59 79.08 -15.06
CA GLU A 79 -7.17 80.35 -14.60
C GLU A 79 -7.64 80.29 -13.15
N LYS A 80 -8.27 79.17 -12.74
CA LYS A 80 -8.70 78.95 -11.36
C LYS A 80 -7.50 78.84 -10.42
N THR A 81 -6.49 78.08 -10.84
CA THR A 81 -5.27 77.88 -10.05
C THR A 81 -4.53 79.21 -9.82
N ALA A 82 -4.40 80.03 -10.87
CA ALA A 82 -3.74 81.33 -10.80
C ALA A 82 -4.51 82.35 -9.94
N GLY A 83 -5.83 82.19 -9.78
CA GLY A 83 -6.64 83.02 -8.89
C GLY A 83 -6.43 82.75 -7.40
N VAL A 84 -5.96 81.55 -7.05
CA VAL A 84 -5.78 81.11 -5.65
C VAL A 84 -4.31 81.06 -5.24
N LEU A 85 -3.40 80.79 -6.18
CA LEU A 85 -1.97 80.60 -5.92
C LEU A 85 -1.12 81.51 -6.79
N ASN A 86 -0.01 81.98 -6.24
CA ASN A 86 0.86 82.91 -6.93
C ASN A 86 1.91 82.19 -7.81
N PHE A 87 1.58 82.02 -9.10
CA PHE A 87 2.49 81.49 -10.12
C PHE A 87 3.29 82.58 -10.86
N VAL A 88 3.41 83.79 -10.30
CA VAL A 88 4.17 84.88 -10.93
C VAL A 88 5.66 84.56 -10.93
N LEU A 89 6.31 84.81 -12.07
CA LEU A 89 7.75 84.70 -12.24
C LEU A 89 8.46 85.96 -11.72
N ASN A 90 9.68 85.78 -11.21
CA ASN A 90 10.59 86.87 -10.88
C ASN A 90 10.92 87.73 -12.10
N ARG A 91 11.58 88.87 -11.88
CA ARG A 91 12.02 89.81 -12.94
C ARG A 91 12.94 89.18 -14.00
N ASP A 92 13.45 87.99 -13.73
CA ASP A 92 14.29 87.21 -14.63
C ASP A 92 13.49 86.34 -15.60
N GLY A 93 12.19 86.17 -15.36
CA GLY A 93 11.28 85.39 -16.20
C GLY A 93 11.57 83.89 -16.20
N LYS A 94 12.24 83.38 -15.15
CA LYS A 94 12.67 81.98 -15.05
C LYS A 94 12.24 81.31 -13.74
N THR A 95 12.47 81.97 -12.60
CA THR A 95 12.12 81.43 -11.27
C THR A 95 10.79 82.00 -10.80
N TYR A 96 10.05 81.24 -10.00
CA TYR A 96 8.84 81.74 -9.34
C TYR A 96 9.19 82.77 -8.28
N ALA A 97 8.33 83.78 -8.13
CA ALA A 97 8.43 84.81 -7.11
C ALA A 97 8.01 84.32 -5.72
N THR A 98 7.26 83.22 -5.64
CA THR A 98 6.80 82.61 -4.39
C THR A 98 6.93 81.09 -4.43
N ASP A 99 6.88 80.48 -3.25
CA ASP A 99 6.88 79.01 -3.09
C ASP A 99 5.47 78.39 -3.20
N ASP A 100 4.45 79.17 -3.57
CA ASP A 100 3.07 78.69 -3.71
C ASP A 100 2.91 77.48 -4.66
N PRO A 101 3.68 77.37 -5.78
CA PRO A 101 3.70 76.15 -6.58
C PRO A 101 4.12 74.90 -5.80
N MET A 102 5.07 75.02 -4.87
CA MET A 102 5.49 73.91 -4.01
C MET A 102 4.44 73.58 -2.96
N LYS A 103 3.75 74.59 -2.41
CA LYS A 103 2.65 74.40 -1.46
C LYS A 103 1.47 73.65 -2.09
N LEU A 104 1.28 73.75 -3.40
CA LEU A 104 0.26 72.99 -4.12
C LEU A 104 0.52 71.49 -4.02
N ASN A 105 1.76 71.09 -4.28
CA ASN A 105 2.22 69.70 -4.16
C ASN A 105 1.93 69.18 -2.75
N ASP A 106 2.35 69.93 -1.73
CA ASP A 106 2.12 69.59 -0.32
C ASP A 106 0.63 69.46 0.00
N ARG A 107 -0.22 70.32 -0.57
CA ARG A 107 -1.67 70.30 -0.31
C ARG A 107 -2.34 69.05 -0.87
N ILE A 108 -1.96 68.63 -2.08
CA ILE A 108 -2.47 67.41 -2.71
C ILE A 108 -1.99 66.17 -1.93
N VAL A 109 -0.70 66.15 -1.57
CA VAL A 109 -0.10 65.08 -0.77
C VAL A 109 -0.79 64.97 0.59
N ARG A 110 -1.09 66.09 1.27
CA ARG A 110 -1.85 66.10 2.54
C ARG A 110 -3.28 65.59 2.38
N ALA A 111 -3.95 65.92 1.28
CA ALA A 111 -5.30 65.40 1.01
C ALA A 111 -5.29 63.87 0.86
N ALA A 112 -4.33 63.33 0.11
CA ALA A 112 -4.13 61.89 0.01
C ALA A 112 -3.78 61.28 1.38
N GLN A 113 -2.91 61.93 2.14
CA GLN A 113 -2.51 61.50 3.49
C GLN A 113 -3.71 61.29 4.41
N THR A 114 -4.65 62.24 4.46
CA THR A 114 -5.85 62.14 5.32
C THR A 114 -6.73 60.95 4.94
N ILE A 115 -6.92 60.69 3.64
CA ILE A 115 -7.73 59.56 3.16
C ILE A 115 -7.06 58.23 3.53
N ILE A 116 -5.76 58.12 3.27
CA ILE A 116 -4.97 56.92 3.59
C ILE A 116 -4.94 56.68 5.10
N GLN A 117 -4.80 57.74 5.90
CA GLN A 117 -4.77 57.66 7.35
C GLN A 117 -6.06 57.07 7.92
N ALA A 118 -7.22 57.52 7.44
CA ALA A 118 -8.51 57.02 7.90
C ALA A 118 -8.69 55.51 7.65
N GLU A 119 -8.24 55.03 6.49
CA GLU A 119 -8.30 53.61 6.14
C GLU A 119 -7.33 52.76 6.99
N ILE A 120 -6.09 53.25 7.18
CA ILE A 120 -5.07 52.50 7.93
C ILE A 120 -5.37 52.45 9.42
N GLN A 121 -5.86 53.55 10.01
CA GLN A 121 -6.19 53.59 11.44
C GLN A 121 -7.36 52.67 11.81
N SER A 122 -8.22 52.30 10.86
CA SER A 122 -9.31 51.35 11.08
C SER A 122 -8.95 49.89 10.77
N THR A 123 -7.73 49.64 10.26
CA THR A 123 -7.30 48.32 9.80
C THR A 123 -6.15 47.77 10.65
N PRO A 124 -6.15 46.48 11.06
CA PRO A 124 -5.03 45.85 11.74
C PRO A 124 -3.85 45.61 10.79
N LEU A 125 -2.62 45.54 11.32
CA LEU A 125 -1.38 45.49 10.53
C LEU A 125 -1.38 44.45 9.41
N ARG A 126 -1.70 43.18 9.69
CA ARG A 126 -1.65 42.10 8.68
C ARG A 126 -2.56 42.38 7.49
N ARG A 127 -3.74 42.95 7.74
CA ARG A 127 -4.67 43.31 6.68
C ARG A 127 -4.16 44.52 5.94
N ALA A 128 -3.65 45.53 6.64
CA ALA A 128 -3.09 46.75 6.04
C ALA A 128 -1.94 46.46 5.05
N LEU A 129 -1.09 45.45 5.33
CA LEU A 129 -0.03 45.00 4.41
C LEU A 129 -0.56 44.45 3.08
N LEU A 130 -1.82 44.00 3.04
CA LEU A 130 -2.46 43.43 1.86
C LEU A 130 -3.40 44.43 1.14
N LEU A 131 -3.57 45.65 1.66
CA LEU A 131 -4.53 46.63 1.15
C LEU A 131 -4.03 47.47 -0.04
N SER A 132 -2.87 47.19 -0.64
CA SER A 132 -2.25 48.08 -1.64
C SER A 132 -3.20 48.45 -2.80
N GLN A 133 -3.84 47.47 -3.44
CA GLN A 133 -4.75 47.73 -4.56
C GLN A 133 -6.07 48.40 -4.14
N SER A 134 -6.65 47.96 -3.03
CA SER A 134 -7.89 48.56 -2.50
C SER A 134 -7.68 50.01 -2.06
N LEU A 135 -6.52 50.31 -1.47
CA LEU A 135 -6.14 51.66 -1.06
C LEU A 135 -6.01 52.58 -2.27
N VAL A 136 -5.40 52.11 -3.36
CA VAL A 136 -5.27 52.88 -4.61
C VAL A 136 -6.63 53.27 -5.16
N ALA A 137 -7.54 52.30 -5.32
CA ALA A 137 -8.89 52.56 -5.83
C ALA A 137 -9.68 53.53 -4.92
N LEU A 138 -9.56 53.35 -3.59
CA LEU A 138 -10.22 54.21 -2.61
C LEU A 138 -9.71 55.65 -2.71
N VAL A 139 -8.38 55.84 -2.74
CA VAL A 139 -7.76 57.17 -2.80
C VAL A 139 -8.09 57.88 -4.10
N GLN A 140 -8.02 57.20 -5.25
CA GLN A 140 -8.40 57.78 -6.55
C GLN A 140 -9.87 58.24 -6.56
N SER A 141 -10.79 57.41 -6.05
CA SER A 141 -12.20 57.76 -5.96
C SER A 141 -12.47 58.93 -5.00
N ARG A 142 -11.76 59.00 -3.87
CA ARG A 142 -11.98 60.04 -2.85
C ARG A 142 -11.35 61.38 -3.24
N LEU A 143 -10.15 61.36 -3.84
CA LEU A 143 -9.48 62.58 -4.30
C LEU A 143 -10.24 63.25 -5.44
N SER A 144 -10.81 62.48 -6.37
CA SER A 144 -11.61 63.02 -7.47
C SER A 144 -12.92 63.69 -7.01
N GLN A 145 -13.45 63.31 -5.85
CA GLN A 145 -14.66 63.92 -5.26
C GLN A 145 -14.36 65.14 -4.38
N GLN A 146 -13.09 65.49 -4.18
CA GLN A 146 -12.72 66.52 -3.22
C GLN A 146 -12.89 67.92 -3.81
N ALA A 147 -13.95 68.62 -3.38
CA ALA A 147 -14.29 69.97 -3.85
C ALA A 147 -13.13 70.98 -3.76
N ALA A 148 -12.21 70.81 -2.79
CA ALA A 148 -11.04 71.67 -2.66
C ALA A 148 -10.07 71.57 -3.84
N LEU A 149 -9.93 70.40 -4.48
CA LEU A 149 -9.08 70.21 -5.66
C LEU A 149 -9.76 70.70 -6.94
N GLU A 150 -11.07 70.48 -7.04
CA GLU A 150 -11.88 70.98 -8.15
C GLU A 150 -11.91 72.52 -8.18
N ALA A 151 -12.03 73.16 -7.02
CA ALA A 151 -11.96 74.61 -6.89
C ALA A 151 -10.60 75.19 -7.36
N LEU A 152 -9.52 74.42 -7.20
CA LEU A 152 -8.18 74.79 -7.66
C LEU A 152 -7.95 74.48 -9.14
N GLY A 153 -8.83 73.74 -9.82
CA GLY A 153 -8.66 73.37 -11.22
C GLY A 153 -7.64 72.24 -11.46
N ILE A 154 -7.51 71.32 -10.51
CA ILE A 154 -6.53 70.24 -10.53
C ILE A 154 -7.23 68.91 -10.85
N THR A 155 -6.64 68.16 -11.77
CA THR A 155 -7.08 66.79 -12.10
C THR A 155 -6.03 65.81 -11.64
N ILE A 156 -6.45 64.81 -10.86
CA ILE A 156 -5.58 63.68 -10.49
C ILE A 156 -5.55 62.71 -11.66
N LEU A 157 -4.35 62.36 -12.13
CA LEU A 157 -4.15 61.44 -13.24
C LEU A 157 -3.98 60.01 -12.73
N ASP A 158 -3.11 59.83 -11.74
CA ASP A 158 -2.81 58.53 -11.18
C ASP A 158 -2.34 58.63 -9.73
N PHE A 159 -2.49 57.52 -9.01
CA PHE A 159 -2.01 57.34 -7.66
C PHE A 159 -1.48 55.92 -7.52
N SER A 160 -0.22 55.79 -7.17
CA SER A 160 0.45 54.50 -7.04
C SER A 160 1.06 54.34 -5.65
N VAL A 161 0.98 53.12 -5.12
CA VAL A 161 1.63 52.74 -3.86
C VAL A 161 2.80 51.83 -4.20
N THR A 162 4.01 52.30 -3.93
CA THR A 162 5.25 51.55 -4.20
C THR A 162 5.50 50.50 -3.13
N ALA A 163 5.30 50.85 -1.86
CA ALA A 163 5.58 49.94 -0.76
C ALA A 163 4.73 50.24 0.48
N ILE A 164 4.30 49.18 1.17
CA ILE A 164 3.67 49.25 2.48
C ILE A 164 4.50 48.35 3.40
N ASN A 165 5.34 48.97 4.23
CA ASN A 165 6.31 48.26 5.06
C ASN A 165 6.09 48.58 6.54
N PRO A 166 6.05 47.57 7.43
CA PRO A 166 6.07 47.82 8.86
C PRO A 166 7.46 48.32 9.31
N THR A 167 7.61 48.63 10.59
CA THR A 167 8.95 48.88 11.16
C THR A 167 9.84 47.65 11.00
N PRO A 168 11.18 47.81 10.86
CA PRO A 168 12.09 46.67 10.70
C PRO A 168 12.05 45.65 11.85
N GLU A 169 11.64 46.07 13.06
CA GLU A 169 11.46 45.18 14.20
C GLU A 169 10.18 44.34 14.06
N THR A 170 9.05 44.97 13.74
CA THR A 170 7.79 44.27 13.52
C THR A 170 7.84 43.38 12.27
N ALA A 171 8.55 43.79 11.22
CA ALA A 171 8.81 42.96 10.05
C ALA A 171 9.53 41.66 10.44
N ARG A 172 10.63 41.77 11.20
CA ARG A 172 11.38 40.60 11.70
C ARG A 172 10.55 39.71 12.61
N ALA A 173 9.69 40.29 13.46
CA ALA A 173 8.79 39.54 14.32
C ALA A 173 7.75 38.74 13.51
N LEU A 174 7.13 39.36 12.50
CA LEU A 174 6.19 38.71 11.60
C LEU A 174 6.85 37.59 10.77
N GLU A 175 8.07 37.81 10.29
CA GLU A 175 8.84 36.79 9.58
C GLU A 175 9.19 35.60 10.49
N ALA A 176 9.57 35.86 11.74
CA ALA A 176 9.87 34.81 12.72
C ALA A 176 8.62 33.97 13.03
N GLU A 177 7.46 34.60 13.25
CA GLU A 177 6.20 33.91 13.48
C GLU A 177 5.77 33.08 12.26
N ALA A 178 5.89 33.63 11.05
CA ALA A 178 5.59 32.88 9.82
C ALA A 178 6.55 31.69 9.64
N ARG A 179 7.83 31.86 9.97
CA ARG A 179 8.83 30.78 9.92
C ARG A 179 8.50 29.67 10.93
N GLU A 180 8.17 30.02 12.16
CA GLU A 180 7.73 29.07 13.19
C GLU A 180 6.43 28.36 12.78
N SER A 181 5.49 29.14 12.21
CA SER A 181 4.37 28.72 11.36
C SER A 181 4.64 27.47 10.54
N LEU A 182 5.57 27.64 9.61
CA LEU A 182 5.94 26.66 8.61
C LEU A 182 6.70 25.47 9.21
N LEU A 183 7.56 25.72 10.21
CA LEU A 183 8.29 24.66 10.92
C LEU A 183 7.33 23.73 11.67
N LYS A 184 6.36 24.30 12.38
CA LYS A 184 5.32 23.51 13.06
C LYS A 184 4.50 22.67 12.08
N GLU A 185 4.10 23.25 10.95
CA GLU A 185 3.37 22.51 9.91
C GLU A 185 4.20 21.34 9.34
N ALA A 186 5.51 21.54 9.16
CA ALA A 186 6.41 20.48 8.73
C ALA A 186 6.54 19.37 9.78
N ASP A 187 6.68 19.72 11.05
CA ASP A 187 6.74 18.76 12.17
C ASP A 187 5.42 17.99 12.32
N ASP A 188 4.28 18.66 12.21
CA ASP A 188 2.95 18.04 12.24
C ASP A 188 2.80 17.04 11.08
N ALA A 189 3.32 17.39 9.88
CA ALA A 189 3.34 16.47 8.74
C ALA A 189 4.24 15.26 8.98
N ILE A 190 5.41 15.43 9.62
CA ILE A 190 6.31 14.33 10.01
C ILE A 190 5.63 13.43 11.04
N TYR A 191 4.98 14.03 12.05
CA TYR A 191 4.26 13.31 13.08
C TYR A 191 3.11 12.50 12.48
N ALA A 192 2.31 13.09 11.59
CA ALA A 192 1.21 12.41 10.91
C ALA A 192 1.70 11.20 10.10
N ARG A 193 2.82 11.34 9.37
CA ARG A 193 3.44 10.22 8.64
C ARG A 193 3.89 9.11 9.59
N ARG A 194 4.59 9.46 10.68
CA ARG A 194 5.06 8.48 11.68
C ARG A 194 3.90 7.74 12.33
N LYS A 195 2.84 8.46 12.71
CA LYS A 195 1.62 7.87 13.27
C LYS A 195 1.00 6.87 12.30
N SER A 196 0.85 7.25 11.03
CA SER A 196 0.33 6.35 10.00
C SER A 196 1.18 5.09 9.82
N SER A 197 2.52 5.21 9.86
CA SER A 197 3.40 4.04 9.77
C SER A 197 3.27 3.10 10.98
N VAL A 198 3.15 3.65 12.19
CA VAL A 198 2.98 2.85 13.41
C VAL A 198 1.62 2.16 13.44
N GLU A 199 0.55 2.83 13.00
CA GLU A 199 -0.78 2.22 12.87
C GLU A 199 -0.78 1.09 11.84
N GLN A 200 -0.08 1.26 10.71
CA GLN A 200 0.11 0.20 9.73
C GLN A 200 0.90 -0.99 10.32
N GLU A 201 1.99 -0.74 11.03
CA GLU A 201 2.79 -1.80 11.66
C GLU A 201 1.96 -2.57 12.70
N ARG A 202 1.15 -1.86 13.50
CA ARG A 202 0.22 -2.49 14.43
C ARG A 202 -0.80 -3.36 13.71
N THR A 203 -1.38 -2.85 12.63
CA THR A 203 -2.37 -3.60 11.81
C THR A 203 -1.74 -4.86 11.22
N ILE A 204 -0.50 -4.78 10.73
CA ILE A 204 0.24 -5.93 10.20
C ILE A 204 0.46 -6.96 11.31
N LYS A 205 0.94 -6.55 12.49
CA LYS A 205 1.14 -7.45 13.64
C LYS A 205 -0.16 -8.12 14.10
N GLU A 206 -1.27 -7.38 14.13
CA GLU A 206 -2.59 -7.95 14.47
C GLU A 206 -3.02 -9.00 13.44
N ALA A 207 -2.81 -8.75 12.14
CA ALA A 207 -3.10 -9.71 11.07
C ALA A 207 -2.16 -10.93 11.08
N GLU A 208 -0.88 -10.75 11.42
CA GLU A 208 0.09 -11.84 11.61
C GLU A 208 -0.35 -12.77 12.76
N LEU A 209 -0.72 -12.20 13.91
CA LEU A 209 -1.22 -12.97 15.06
C LEU A 209 -2.52 -13.73 14.74
N GLU A 210 -3.43 -13.12 13.98
CA GLU A 210 -4.66 -13.79 13.53
C GLU A 210 -4.34 -14.96 12.59
N THR A 211 -3.36 -14.77 11.69
CA THR A 211 -2.88 -15.81 10.80
C THR A 211 -2.28 -16.97 11.60
N ASP A 212 -1.41 -16.69 12.57
CA ASP A 212 -0.81 -17.71 13.44
C ASP A 212 -1.87 -18.51 14.21
N LEU A 213 -2.88 -17.82 14.76
CA LEU A 213 -3.99 -18.46 15.46
C LEU A 213 -4.81 -19.36 14.51
N SER A 214 -4.99 -18.94 13.25
CA SER A 214 -5.66 -19.75 12.24
C SER A 214 -4.88 -21.02 11.88
N VAL A 215 -3.54 -20.92 11.79
CA VAL A 215 -2.64 -22.05 11.54
C VAL A 215 -2.71 -23.04 12.70
N GLN A 216 -2.57 -22.56 13.95
CA GLN A 216 -2.68 -23.42 15.14
C GLN A 216 -4.01 -24.15 15.23
N LYS A 217 -5.13 -23.46 14.95
CA LYS A 217 -6.45 -24.11 14.89
C LYS A 217 -6.50 -25.19 13.82
N LYS A 218 -5.87 -24.97 12.67
CA LYS A 218 -5.83 -25.95 11.58
C LYS A 218 -4.97 -27.15 11.92
N GLU A 219 -3.83 -26.93 12.57
CA GLU A 219 -2.96 -28.00 13.09
C GLU A 219 -3.70 -28.85 14.11
N GLN A 220 -4.42 -28.23 15.06
CA GLN A 220 -5.24 -28.96 16.02
C GLN A 220 -6.31 -29.82 15.31
N GLN A 221 -7.02 -29.26 14.33
CA GLN A 221 -8.00 -30.02 13.52
C GLN A 221 -7.35 -31.20 12.77
N ILE A 222 -6.14 -31.01 12.23
CA ILE A 222 -5.41 -32.07 11.54
C ILE A 222 -5.04 -33.18 12.51
N GLU A 223 -4.58 -32.83 13.71
CA GLU A 223 -4.18 -33.81 14.72
C GLU A 223 -5.37 -34.57 15.30
N GLU A 224 -6.50 -33.90 15.54
CA GLU A 224 -7.77 -34.54 15.92
C GLU A 224 -8.23 -35.53 14.84
N SER A 225 -8.17 -35.11 13.56
CA SER A 225 -8.49 -35.97 12.42
C SER A 225 -7.54 -37.17 12.32
N ARG A 226 -6.24 -36.99 12.56
CA ARG A 226 -5.25 -38.09 12.59
C ARG A 226 -5.55 -39.10 13.69
N LEU A 227 -5.84 -38.62 14.91
CA LEU A 227 -6.19 -39.49 16.04
C LEU A 227 -7.51 -40.24 15.76
N GLU A 228 -8.50 -39.60 15.17
CA GLU A 228 -9.75 -40.26 14.79
C GLU A 228 -9.53 -41.33 13.71
N ASN A 229 -8.70 -41.06 12.71
CA ASN A 229 -8.30 -42.03 11.70
C ASN A 229 -7.56 -43.22 12.34
N GLU A 230 -6.61 -42.98 13.25
CA GLU A 230 -5.88 -44.03 13.96
C GLU A 230 -6.82 -44.89 14.82
N ARG A 231 -7.76 -44.27 15.54
CA ARG A 231 -8.79 -45.00 16.31
C ARG A 231 -9.68 -45.83 15.41
N THR A 232 -10.00 -45.36 14.22
CA THR A 232 -10.79 -46.09 13.24
C THR A 232 -10.03 -47.29 12.70
N LEU A 233 -8.76 -47.12 12.33
CA LEU A 233 -7.88 -48.21 11.90
C LEU A 233 -7.74 -49.29 12.99
N LEU A 234 -7.52 -48.90 14.25
CA LEU A 234 -7.43 -49.85 15.36
C LEU A 234 -8.75 -50.61 15.58
N ARG A 235 -9.89 -49.94 15.45
CA ARG A 235 -11.22 -50.59 15.53
C ARG A 235 -11.43 -51.57 14.40
N GLU A 236 -11.09 -51.21 13.17
CA GLU A 236 -11.18 -52.11 12.01
C GLU A 236 -10.26 -53.33 12.17
N GLN A 237 -9.02 -53.13 12.64
CA GLN A 237 -8.10 -54.24 12.92
C GLN A 237 -8.65 -55.18 13.98
N ALA A 238 -9.24 -54.65 15.06
CA ALA A 238 -9.87 -55.47 16.09
C ALA A 238 -11.08 -56.25 15.55
N ALA A 239 -11.92 -55.62 14.73
CA ALA A 239 -13.05 -56.28 14.08
C ALA A 239 -12.59 -57.40 13.12
N MET A 240 -11.59 -57.13 12.28
CA MET A 240 -10.99 -58.13 11.40
C MET A 240 -10.37 -59.31 12.18
N ALA A 241 -9.74 -59.05 13.33
CA ALA A 241 -9.21 -60.09 14.19
C ALA A 241 -10.33 -60.97 14.80
N GLN A 242 -11.45 -60.35 15.22
CA GLN A 242 -12.62 -61.08 15.70
C GLN A 242 -13.27 -61.92 14.59
N GLU A 243 -13.42 -61.38 13.38
CA GLU A 243 -13.94 -62.12 12.23
C GLU A 243 -13.06 -63.31 11.86
N ARG A 244 -11.73 -63.12 11.85
CA ARG A 244 -10.77 -64.22 11.63
C ARG A 244 -10.91 -65.32 12.67
N LEU A 245 -10.97 -64.96 13.95
CA LEU A 245 -11.11 -65.93 15.03
C LEU A 245 -12.46 -66.67 14.96
N ALA A 246 -13.54 -65.98 14.59
CA ALA A 246 -14.84 -66.61 14.35
C ALA A 246 -14.81 -67.59 13.16
N ALA A 247 -14.10 -67.24 12.09
CA ALA A 247 -13.89 -68.13 10.94
C ALA A 247 -13.06 -69.37 11.34
N GLU A 248 -11.97 -69.20 12.08
CA GLU A 248 -11.14 -70.30 12.60
C GLU A 248 -11.94 -71.24 13.51
N ILE A 249 -12.76 -70.71 14.42
CA ILE A 249 -13.67 -71.53 15.25
C ILE A 249 -14.64 -72.31 14.36
N GLY A 250 -15.22 -71.66 13.34
CA GLY A 250 -16.12 -72.30 12.39
C GLY A 250 -15.47 -73.44 11.62
N GLU A 251 -14.25 -73.25 11.13
CA GLU A 251 -13.46 -74.30 10.46
C GLU A 251 -13.12 -75.45 11.41
N GLU A 252 -12.73 -75.17 12.65
CA GLU A 252 -12.40 -76.21 13.63
C GLU A 252 -13.64 -77.04 13.99
N GLN A 253 -14.81 -76.41 14.10
CA GLN A 253 -16.06 -77.10 14.39
C GLN A 253 -16.53 -77.98 13.22
N GLN A 254 -16.34 -77.52 11.98
CA GLN A 254 -16.51 -78.36 10.80
C GLN A 254 -15.52 -79.53 10.79
N ARG A 255 -14.26 -79.29 11.16
CA ARG A 255 -13.23 -80.35 11.28
C ARG A 255 -13.60 -81.39 12.32
N GLN A 256 -14.08 -80.99 13.49
CA GLN A 256 -14.60 -81.91 14.51
C GLN A 256 -15.73 -82.79 13.97
N THR A 257 -16.66 -82.17 13.22
CA THR A 257 -17.79 -82.88 12.59
C THR A 257 -17.30 -83.87 11.53
N LEU A 258 -16.29 -83.51 10.72
CA LEU A 258 -15.68 -84.42 9.74
C LEU A 258 -14.95 -85.59 10.41
N VAL A 259 -14.24 -85.34 11.52
CA VAL A 259 -13.54 -86.38 12.28
C VAL A 259 -14.53 -87.37 12.90
N SER A 260 -15.64 -86.91 13.47
CA SER A 260 -16.68 -87.82 13.99
C SER A 260 -17.32 -88.66 12.89
N LEU A 261 -17.66 -88.04 11.75
CA LEU A 261 -18.21 -88.76 10.60
C LEU A 261 -17.22 -89.79 10.04
N SER A 262 -15.94 -89.45 9.99
CA SER A 262 -14.87 -90.36 9.57
C SER A 262 -14.73 -91.55 10.53
N ALA A 263 -14.76 -91.30 11.84
CA ALA A 263 -14.71 -92.36 12.85
C ALA A 263 -15.92 -93.31 12.75
N ASP A 264 -17.12 -92.77 12.54
CA ASP A 264 -18.34 -93.57 12.33
C ASP A 264 -18.25 -94.41 11.06
N ASN A 265 -17.81 -93.81 9.95
CA ASN A 265 -17.60 -94.52 8.69
C ASN A 265 -16.58 -95.66 8.85
N GLN A 266 -15.48 -95.40 9.54
CA GLN A 266 -14.44 -96.39 9.77
C GLN A 266 -14.89 -97.53 10.68
N ARG A 267 -15.76 -97.26 11.65
CA ARG A 267 -16.39 -98.29 12.48
C ARG A 267 -17.27 -99.21 11.64
N VAL A 268 -18.16 -98.64 10.82
CA VAL A 268 -19.05 -99.41 9.92
C VAL A 268 -18.24 -100.26 8.94
N GLN A 269 -17.16 -99.72 8.39
CA GLN A 269 -16.28 -100.46 7.48
C GLN A 269 -15.54 -101.59 8.19
N SER A 270 -15.05 -101.38 9.41
CA SER A 270 -14.39 -102.42 10.21
C SER A 270 -15.35 -103.56 10.57
N ASP A 271 -16.61 -103.25 10.89
CA ASP A 271 -17.65 -104.26 11.18
C ASP A 271 -17.96 -105.10 9.93
N ALA A 272 -18.00 -104.47 8.75
CA ALA A 272 -18.19 -105.16 7.47
C ALA A 272 -17.00 -106.09 7.14
N ASP A 273 -15.76 -105.64 7.37
CA ASP A 273 -14.56 -106.44 7.18
C ASP A 273 -14.51 -107.63 8.15
N ALA A 274 -14.90 -107.45 9.41
CA ALA A 274 -14.99 -108.52 10.40
C ALA A 274 -15.98 -109.61 9.95
N TYR A 275 -17.16 -109.21 9.47
CA TYR A 275 -18.17 -110.15 8.94
C TYR A 275 -17.66 -110.90 7.69
N ALA A 276 -16.96 -110.20 6.79
CA ALA A 276 -16.38 -110.81 5.60
C ALA A 276 -15.28 -111.84 5.94
N ILE A 277 -14.42 -111.55 6.93
CA ILE A 277 -13.39 -112.47 7.41
C ILE A 277 -14.02 -113.69 8.09
N GLU A 278 -15.03 -113.50 8.96
CA GLU A 278 -15.71 -114.60 9.63
C GLU A 278 -16.34 -115.59 8.62
N THR A 279 -16.98 -115.04 7.58
CA THR A 279 -17.62 -115.84 6.52
C THR A 279 -16.58 -116.63 5.72
N LYS A 280 -15.43 -116.02 5.39
CA LYS A 280 -14.31 -116.72 4.72
C LYS A 280 -13.70 -117.81 5.60
N MET A 281 -13.57 -117.59 6.91
CA MET A 281 -13.02 -118.58 7.84
C MET A 281 -13.94 -119.80 8.03
N LYS A 282 -15.27 -119.63 7.97
CA LYS A 282 -16.22 -120.75 7.99
C LYS A 282 -16.04 -121.68 6.77
N ALA A 283 -15.75 -121.15 5.59
CA ALA A 283 -15.52 -121.94 4.38
C ALA A 283 -14.23 -122.79 4.40
N TYR A 284 -13.23 -122.42 5.22
CA TYR A 284 -11.98 -123.19 5.35
C TYR A 284 -12.07 -124.39 6.32
N ARG A 285 -13.16 -124.53 7.09
CA ARG A 285 -13.30 -125.57 8.12
C ARG A 285 -13.72 -126.96 7.57
N GLU A 286 -14.21 -127.04 6.34
CA GLU A 286 -14.79 -128.25 5.75
C GLU A 286 -13.84 -129.03 4.81
N LEU A 287 -12.57 -128.62 4.69
CA LEU A 287 -11.61 -129.26 3.79
C LEU A 287 -10.68 -130.26 4.53
N PRO A 288 -10.49 -131.50 4.03
CA PRO A 288 -9.58 -132.48 4.61
C PRO A 288 -8.12 -132.00 4.64
N VAL A 289 -7.39 -132.36 5.70
CA VAL A 289 -6.04 -131.87 6.05
C VAL A 289 -5.00 -132.14 4.94
N GLU A 290 -5.16 -133.16 4.11
CA GLU A 290 -4.31 -133.38 2.92
C GLU A 290 -4.44 -132.27 1.85
N ASN A 291 -5.63 -131.68 1.67
CA ASN A 291 -5.88 -130.66 0.64
C ASN A 291 -5.42 -129.26 1.08
N LEU A 292 -5.37 -129.01 2.39
CA LEU A 292 -4.77 -127.79 2.97
C LEU A 292 -3.24 -127.77 2.79
N LYS A 293 -2.58 -128.94 2.88
CA LYS A 293 -1.16 -129.07 2.49
C LYS A 293 -0.96 -128.83 1.00
N ALA A 294 -1.84 -129.33 0.13
CA ALA A 294 -1.75 -129.09 -1.32
C ALA A 294 -1.96 -127.62 -1.72
N LEU A 295 -2.88 -126.89 -1.06
CA LEU A 295 -3.10 -125.46 -1.29
C LEU A 295 -1.98 -124.57 -0.72
N ALA A 296 -1.37 -124.97 0.40
CA ALA A 296 -0.16 -124.31 0.91
C ALA A 296 1.04 -124.55 -0.01
N LEU A 297 1.23 -125.79 -0.50
CA LEU A 297 2.30 -126.14 -1.45
C LEU A 297 2.15 -125.43 -2.81
N SER A 298 0.92 -125.10 -3.24
CA SER A 298 0.66 -124.35 -4.49
C SER A 298 1.03 -122.86 -4.42
N ARG A 299 1.15 -122.26 -3.22
CA ARG A 299 1.45 -120.82 -3.05
C ARG A 299 2.84 -120.55 -2.44
N MET A 300 3.64 -121.59 -2.21
CA MET A 300 5.00 -121.45 -1.71
C MET A 300 5.95 -121.06 -2.84
N ALA A 301 6.87 -120.14 -2.54
CA ALA A 301 7.91 -119.72 -3.47
C ALA A 301 8.85 -120.90 -3.78
N PRO A 302 9.48 -120.96 -4.98
CA PRO A 302 10.31 -122.10 -5.42
C PRO A 302 11.40 -122.51 -4.42
N GLU A 303 11.90 -121.56 -3.63
CA GLU A 303 12.93 -121.77 -2.61
C GLU A 303 12.41 -122.61 -1.42
N GLN A 304 11.15 -122.41 -1.03
CA GLN A 304 10.53 -123.14 0.09
C GLN A 304 10.12 -124.56 -0.30
N LEU A 305 9.71 -124.78 -1.56
CA LEU A 305 9.46 -126.12 -2.10
C LEU A 305 10.76 -126.94 -2.20
N MET A 306 11.88 -126.29 -2.51
CA MET A 306 13.19 -126.93 -2.60
C MET A 306 13.71 -127.34 -1.21
N ALA A 307 13.52 -126.52 -0.18
CA ALA A 307 13.87 -126.86 1.20
C ALA A 307 13.13 -128.12 1.71
N MET A 308 11.83 -128.24 1.41
CA MET A 308 11.05 -129.45 1.71
C MET A 308 11.52 -130.68 0.91
N ALA A 309 11.92 -130.50 -0.35
CA ALA A 309 12.45 -131.59 -1.18
C ALA A 309 13.80 -132.11 -0.64
N PHE A 310 14.70 -131.21 -0.21
CA PHE A 310 15.95 -131.55 0.48
C PHE A 310 15.70 -132.26 1.81
N GLU A 311 14.68 -131.85 2.58
CA GLU A 311 14.28 -132.55 3.81
C GLU A 311 13.77 -133.97 3.53
N SER A 312 12.95 -134.16 2.47
CA SER A 312 12.47 -135.50 2.08
C SER A 312 13.60 -136.40 1.52
N LEU A 313 14.59 -135.81 0.85
CA LEU A 313 15.81 -136.48 0.38
C LEU A 313 16.69 -136.90 1.56
N ALA A 314 16.82 -136.05 2.58
CA ALA A 314 17.55 -136.36 3.81
C ALA A 314 16.85 -137.44 4.65
N GLN A 315 15.51 -137.45 4.70
CA GLN A 315 14.76 -138.49 5.43
C GLN A 315 14.81 -139.88 4.77
N ASN A 316 15.11 -139.98 3.47
CA ASN A 316 15.28 -141.25 2.73
C ASN A 316 16.75 -141.59 2.39
N ALA A 317 17.72 -140.84 2.92
CA ALA A 317 19.14 -140.95 2.60
C ALA A 317 19.78 -142.32 2.95
N GLY A 318 19.14 -143.15 3.77
CA GLY A 318 19.59 -144.51 4.08
C GLY A 318 19.42 -145.54 2.95
N LYS A 319 18.75 -145.18 1.83
CA LYS A 319 18.53 -146.08 0.68
C LYS A 319 19.30 -145.70 -0.60
N ILE A 320 20.12 -144.63 -0.56
CA ILE A 320 20.82 -144.11 -1.74
C ILE A 320 22.33 -144.11 -1.44
N GLY A 321 23.06 -145.08 -2.02
CA GLY A 321 24.42 -145.43 -1.61
C GLY A 321 25.52 -144.41 -1.94
N GLU A 322 25.38 -143.59 -2.99
CA GLU A 322 26.30 -142.49 -3.30
C GLU A 322 25.69 -141.60 -4.40
N LEU A 323 25.49 -140.30 -4.12
CA LEU A 323 24.97 -139.31 -5.08
C LEU A 323 26.04 -138.27 -5.38
N ASN A 324 26.70 -138.38 -6.54
CA ASN A 324 27.67 -137.39 -7.01
C ASN A 324 26.98 -136.22 -7.70
N ILE A 325 26.84 -135.09 -7.00
CA ILE A 325 26.32 -133.83 -7.57
C ILE A 325 27.51 -133.06 -8.14
N ALA A 326 27.63 -133.01 -9.47
CA ALA A 326 28.66 -132.20 -10.13
C ALA A 326 28.38 -130.68 -9.96
N PRO A 327 29.41 -129.83 -9.79
CA PRO A 327 29.24 -128.38 -9.57
C PRO A 327 28.41 -127.65 -10.65
N ASP A 328 28.40 -128.16 -11.88
CA ASP A 328 27.62 -127.60 -12.99
C ASP A 328 26.10 -127.82 -12.86
N MET A 329 25.66 -128.95 -12.27
CA MET A 329 24.24 -129.23 -12.04
C MET A 329 23.66 -128.33 -10.95
N PHE A 330 24.42 -128.06 -9.89
CA PHE A 330 24.02 -127.16 -8.81
C PHE A 330 23.92 -125.70 -9.30
N SER A 331 24.86 -125.30 -10.17
CA SER A 331 24.89 -123.95 -10.76
C SER A 331 23.74 -123.71 -11.76
N GLN A 332 23.36 -124.70 -12.57
CA GLN A 332 22.19 -124.58 -13.44
C GLN A 332 20.86 -124.53 -12.66
N MET A 333 20.78 -125.22 -11.52
CA MET A 333 19.58 -125.22 -10.67
C MET A 333 19.38 -123.88 -9.96
N MET A 334 20.46 -123.24 -9.49
CA MET A 334 20.41 -121.90 -8.86
C MET A 334 20.19 -120.76 -9.86
N LYS A 335 20.60 -120.91 -11.13
CA LYS A 335 20.41 -119.86 -12.16
C LYS A 335 18.95 -119.67 -12.58
N LYS A 336 18.10 -120.69 -12.43
CA LYS A 336 16.65 -120.59 -12.72
C LYS A 336 15.87 -119.85 -11.63
N VAL A 337 16.43 -119.73 -10.43
CA VAL A 337 15.79 -119.10 -9.25
C VAL A 337 15.85 -117.57 -9.30
N SER A 338 16.77 -116.98 -10.09
CA SER A 338 16.88 -115.51 -10.18
C SER A 338 15.96 -114.87 -11.25
N LYS A 339 15.10 -115.65 -11.91
CA LYS A 339 14.10 -115.17 -12.88
C LYS A 339 12.72 -115.76 -12.57
N ALA A 340 12.12 -115.32 -11.47
CA ALA A 340 10.69 -115.42 -11.19
C ALA A 340 10.30 -114.28 -10.26
#